data_AF-A0A174PSY1-F1
#
_entry.id   AF-A0A174PSY1-F1
#
_cell.length_a   1.000
_cell.length_b   1.000
_cell.length_c   1.000
_cell.angle_alpha   90.00
_cell.angle_beta   90.00
_cell.angle_gamma   90.00
#
_symmetry.space_group_name_H-M   'P 1'
#
loop_
_entity.id
_entity.type
_entity.pdbx_description
1 polymer ?
#
loop_
_entity_poly.entity_id
_entity_poly.type
_entity_poly.pdbx_seq_one_letter_code
_entity_poly.pdbx_strand_id
1 'polypeptide(L)'
;MKRFFYIILSMLFPFLMIKGQTGKDSILFCGNIVYDGDACEATFMYELYIKHNPKQRVPIVFDSEFSIKCALGDTLVLKHIETGYPYFYQMVEFIANDTLPQNIHIWRYSKSCNDWYYHQKYKIANLSIKDTIRKSEMVGTYKCKWKKKDSDYSVTSAATMKINADGTFELIDEWVSWDIFGTTYHAGNWEIKQDTLICKVVPELMPSTVQERYPGQVLHFVWANFEDDKQCIMEEGKVYKFLVRKKGLIQTDIQDYIYKKVKNW
;
A
#
# COMPACT_ATOMS: atom_id res chain seq x y z
N MET A 1 11.76 13.20 -25.50
CA MET A 1 11.14 14.52 -25.72
C MET A 1 10.13 14.93 -24.63
N LYS A 2 9.19 14.07 -24.19
CA LYS A 2 8.23 14.42 -23.12
C LYS A 2 8.89 14.82 -21.77
N ARG A 3 9.91 14.08 -21.30
CA ARG A 3 10.61 14.40 -20.02
C ARG A 3 11.29 15.77 -19.99
N PHE A 4 11.93 16.19 -21.10
CA PHE A 4 12.59 17.50 -21.18
C PHE A 4 11.57 18.66 -21.24
N PHE A 5 10.40 18.44 -21.84
CA PHE A 5 9.36 19.47 -21.93
C PHE A 5 8.75 19.78 -20.55
N TYR A 6 8.59 18.77 -19.69
CA TYR A 6 8.07 18.96 -18.32
C TYR A 6 9.09 19.62 -17.38
N ILE A 7 10.39 19.34 -17.54
CA ILE A 7 11.45 20.03 -16.78
C ILE A 7 11.46 21.52 -17.12
N ILE A 8 11.32 21.88 -18.40
CA ILE A 8 11.21 23.28 -18.85
C ILE A 8 9.93 23.93 -18.32
N LEU A 9 8.81 23.19 -18.29
CA LEU A 9 7.55 23.68 -17.72
C LEU A 9 7.66 23.93 -16.21
N SER A 10 8.31 23.03 -15.45
CA SER A 10 8.50 23.20 -14.00
C SER A 10 9.39 24.39 -13.63
N MET A 11 10.35 24.76 -14.49
CA MET A 11 11.21 25.93 -14.29
C MET A 11 10.55 27.27 -14.68
N LEU A 12 9.49 27.25 -15.50
CA LEU A 12 8.78 28.44 -15.97
C LEU A 12 7.58 28.85 -15.10
N PHE A 13 7.16 28.01 -14.14
CA PHE A 13 5.98 28.26 -13.31
C PHE A 13 6.16 29.02 -11.97
N PRO A 14 7.35 29.48 -11.49
CA PRO A 14 7.39 30.16 -10.19
C PRO A 14 6.73 31.54 -10.16
N PHE A 15 6.22 32.06 -11.29
CA PHE A 15 5.72 33.44 -11.38
C PHE A 15 4.37 33.63 -12.09
N LEU A 16 3.44 32.68 -11.98
CA LEU A 16 2.03 33.00 -12.26
C LEU A 16 1.44 33.82 -11.11
N MET A 17 1.69 35.13 -11.14
CA MET A 17 1.05 36.11 -10.28
C MET A 17 -0.47 36.05 -10.47
N ILE A 18 -1.18 35.56 -9.46
CA ILE A 18 -2.64 35.60 -9.41
C ILE A 18 -3.07 37.06 -9.14
N LYS A 19 -3.66 37.71 -10.15
CA LYS A 19 -4.54 38.87 -9.92
C LYS A 19 -5.77 38.38 -9.15
N GLY A 20 -5.84 38.69 -7.86
CA GLY A 20 -7.08 38.54 -7.08
C GLY A 20 -6.96 37.94 -5.68
N GLN A 21 -5.79 37.44 -5.25
CA GLN A 21 -5.61 36.94 -3.88
C GLN A 21 -4.54 37.75 -3.14
N THR A 22 -4.94 38.95 -2.73
CA THR A 22 -4.30 39.73 -1.66
C THR A 22 -5.26 39.78 -0.47
N GLY A 23 -5.58 38.61 0.08
CA GLY A 23 -6.23 38.47 1.38
C GLY A 23 -5.16 38.21 2.44
N LYS A 24 -5.31 38.81 3.62
CA LYS A 24 -4.36 38.72 4.76
C LYS A 24 -4.00 37.29 5.20
N ASP A 25 -4.74 36.28 4.74
CA ASP A 25 -4.60 34.88 5.15
C ASP A 25 -3.97 33.98 4.06
N SER A 26 -3.43 34.56 2.98
CA SER A 26 -2.70 33.78 1.98
C SER A 26 -1.28 33.47 2.44
N ILE A 27 -0.92 32.18 2.39
CA ILE A 27 0.40 31.66 2.72
C ILE A 27 1.06 31.05 1.48
N LEU A 28 2.39 31.01 1.51
CA LEU A 28 3.18 30.14 0.64
C LEU A 28 3.47 28.86 1.42
N PHE A 29 2.82 27.77 1.06
CA PHE A 29 3.10 26.47 1.65
C PHE A 29 4.26 25.81 0.91
N CYS A 30 5.31 25.44 1.64
CA CYS A 30 6.48 24.75 1.12
C CYS A 30 6.55 23.34 1.70
N GLY A 31 6.99 22.36 0.92
CA GLY A 31 7.07 21.00 1.41
C GLY A 31 7.86 20.07 0.52
N ASN A 32 8.02 18.84 1.03
CA ASN A 32 8.61 17.71 0.34
C ASN A 32 7.65 16.53 0.37
N ILE A 33 7.75 15.64 -0.61
CA ILE A 33 7.05 14.36 -0.59
C ILE A 33 8.00 13.32 -0.02
N VAL A 34 7.60 12.69 1.08
CA VAL A 34 8.41 11.65 1.74
C VAL A 34 7.70 10.30 1.58
N TYR A 35 8.39 9.35 0.94
CA TYR A 35 7.93 7.96 0.89
C TYR A 35 8.52 7.19 2.07
N ASP A 36 7.67 6.87 3.03
CA ASP A 36 8.07 6.15 4.24
C ASP A 36 8.17 4.62 4.02
N GLY A 37 8.01 4.16 2.78
CA GLY A 37 8.15 2.76 2.38
C GLY A 37 9.50 2.37 1.76
N ASP A 38 9.56 1.23 1.07
CA ASP A 38 10.77 0.79 0.35
C ASP A 38 11.00 1.60 -0.94
N ALA A 39 12.03 2.44 -0.93
CA ALA A 39 12.32 3.49 -1.92
C ALA A 39 12.49 3.00 -3.37
N CYS A 40 12.64 1.69 -3.62
CA CYS A 40 12.77 1.15 -4.98
C CYS A 40 11.54 1.38 -5.88
N GLU A 41 10.43 1.86 -5.31
CA GLU A 41 9.16 2.04 -5.99
C GLU A 41 8.81 3.51 -6.24
N ALA A 42 9.61 4.47 -5.77
CA ALA A 42 9.18 5.85 -5.61
C ALA A 42 9.22 6.74 -6.89
N THR A 43 9.39 6.18 -8.09
CA THR A 43 9.49 6.98 -9.33
C THR A 43 8.12 7.41 -9.87
N PHE A 44 7.36 8.15 -9.07
CA PHE A 44 5.98 8.53 -9.35
C PHE A 44 5.83 10.03 -9.64
N MET A 45 4.78 10.37 -10.38
CA MET A 45 4.36 11.75 -10.63
C MET A 45 3.02 12.03 -9.97
N TYR A 46 2.89 13.24 -9.44
CA TYR A 46 1.73 13.69 -8.68
C TYR A 46 1.16 14.98 -9.24
N GLU A 47 -0.10 15.23 -8.96
CA GLU A 47 -0.74 16.53 -9.08
C GLU A 47 -1.05 17.05 -7.68
N LEU A 48 -0.53 18.23 -7.35
CA LEU A 48 -0.89 18.97 -6.14
C LEU A 48 -1.91 20.06 -6.49
N TYR A 49 -2.99 20.15 -5.73
CA TYR A 49 -3.99 21.19 -5.89
C TYR A 49 -4.71 21.51 -4.58
N ILE A 50 -5.43 22.63 -4.54
CA ILE A 50 -6.26 23.02 -3.40
C ILE A 50 -7.65 22.40 -3.59
N LYS A 51 -8.17 21.68 -2.59
CA LYS A 51 -9.41 20.88 -2.69
C LYS A 51 -10.62 21.68 -3.19
N HIS A 52 -10.80 22.91 -2.71
CA HIS A 52 -11.91 23.79 -3.11
C HIS A 52 -11.69 24.48 -4.46
N ASN A 53 -10.46 24.45 -5.00
CA ASN A 53 -10.12 24.99 -6.31
C ASN A 53 -9.28 23.99 -7.15
N PRO A 54 -9.88 22.87 -7.58
CA PRO A 54 -9.16 21.77 -8.23
C PRO A 54 -8.76 22.06 -9.69
N LYS A 55 -9.12 23.23 -10.24
CA LYS A 55 -8.77 23.65 -11.61
C LYS A 55 -7.30 24.03 -11.73
N GLN A 56 -6.67 24.43 -10.63
CA GLN A 56 -5.26 24.78 -10.59
C GLN A 56 -4.47 23.59 -10.04
N ARG A 57 -3.77 22.87 -10.91
CA ARG A 57 -2.98 21.70 -10.57
C ARG A 57 -1.52 21.93 -10.89
N VAL A 58 -0.66 21.56 -9.96
CA VAL A 58 0.79 21.65 -10.09
C VAL A 58 1.34 20.24 -10.21
N PRO A 59 1.99 19.87 -11.33
CA PRO A 59 2.66 18.59 -11.43
C PRO A 59 3.89 18.58 -10.51
N ILE A 60 4.03 17.53 -9.71
CA ILE A 60 5.15 17.34 -8.79
C ILE A 60 5.80 15.99 -9.09
N VAL A 61 7.12 16.00 -9.20
CA VAL A 61 7.92 14.79 -9.31
C VAL A 61 8.31 14.36 -7.90
N PHE A 62 8.26 13.04 -7.60
CA PHE A 62 8.77 12.52 -6.34
C PHE A 62 10.20 13.01 -6.05
N ASP A 63 10.54 13.23 -4.78
CA ASP A 63 11.85 13.76 -4.33
C ASP A 63 12.14 15.21 -4.78
N SER A 64 11.11 15.96 -5.17
CA SER A 64 11.24 17.39 -5.45
C SER A 64 10.59 18.24 -4.35
N GLU A 65 11.32 19.27 -3.92
CA GLU A 65 10.74 20.39 -3.16
C GLU A 65 9.65 21.06 -3.98
N PHE A 66 8.56 21.46 -3.32
CA PHE A 66 7.48 22.19 -3.96
C PHE A 66 7.05 23.39 -3.12
N SER A 67 6.41 24.34 -3.80
CA SER A 67 5.71 25.43 -3.15
C SER A 67 4.37 25.68 -3.83
N ILE A 68 3.35 25.98 -3.05
CA ILE A 68 2.01 26.31 -3.52
C ILE A 68 1.45 27.47 -2.69
N LYS A 69 0.87 28.46 -3.38
CA LYS A 69 0.17 29.56 -2.72
C LYS A 69 -1.26 29.11 -2.40
N CYS A 70 -1.66 29.17 -1.14
CA CYS A 70 -2.99 28.81 -0.65
C CYS A 70 -3.43 29.78 0.46
N ALA A 71 -4.63 29.58 1.02
CA ALA A 71 -5.04 30.21 2.26
C ALA A 71 -4.69 29.31 3.46
N LEU A 72 -4.40 29.93 4.61
CA LEU A 72 -4.25 29.21 5.87
C LEU A 72 -5.52 28.40 6.18
N GLY A 73 -5.36 27.11 6.49
CA GLY A 73 -6.45 26.16 6.71
C GLY A 73 -7.01 25.50 5.46
N ASP A 74 -6.51 25.84 4.26
CA ASP A 74 -6.88 25.13 3.03
C ASP A 74 -6.46 23.66 3.08
N THR A 75 -7.31 22.78 2.56
CA THR A 75 -6.93 21.39 2.31
C THR A 75 -6.21 21.28 0.97
N LEU A 76 -4.94 20.93 1.02
CA LEU A 76 -4.14 20.53 -0.13
C LEU A 76 -4.40 19.05 -0.45
N VAL A 77 -4.39 18.74 -1.73
CA VAL A 77 -4.60 17.38 -2.24
C VAL A 77 -3.44 17.01 -3.14
N LEU A 78 -2.68 16.00 -2.74
CA LEU A 78 -1.65 15.37 -3.55
C LEU A 78 -2.24 14.10 -4.17
N LYS A 79 -2.38 14.06 -5.49
CA LYS A 79 -2.99 12.93 -6.22
C LYS A 79 -1.98 12.25 -7.15
N HIS A 80 -1.92 10.93 -7.13
CA HIS A 80 -1.09 10.15 -8.03
C HIS A 80 -1.64 10.16 -9.48
N ILE A 81 -0.75 10.35 -10.48
CA ILE A 81 -1.14 10.47 -11.89
C ILE A 81 -1.32 9.11 -12.57
N GLU A 82 -0.60 8.07 -12.15
CA GLU A 82 -0.56 6.77 -12.85
C GLU A 82 -1.30 5.68 -12.04
N THR A 83 -2.50 5.28 -12.47
CA THR A 83 -3.37 4.36 -11.71
C THR A 83 -3.22 2.90 -12.10
N GLY A 84 -2.11 2.52 -12.73
CA GLY A 84 -1.90 1.16 -13.27
C GLY A 84 -1.60 0.09 -12.20
N TYR A 85 -1.35 0.48 -10.95
CA TYR A 85 -1.01 -0.46 -9.89
C TYR A 85 -2.08 -0.52 -8.78
N PRO A 86 -2.57 -1.71 -8.41
CA PRO A 86 -3.84 -1.86 -7.69
C PRO A 86 -3.80 -1.81 -6.14
N TYR A 87 -2.72 -1.35 -5.51
CA TYR A 87 -2.72 -1.13 -4.05
C TYR A 87 -1.78 0.01 -3.65
N PHE A 88 -2.16 1.20 -4.09
CA PHE A 88 -1.44 2.43 -3.80
C PHE A 88 -2.36 3.42 -3.10
N TYR A 89 -1.78 4.31 -2.29
CA TYR A 89 -2.45 5.55 -2.00
C TYR A 89 -2.69 6.27 -3.34
N GLN A 90 -3.92 6.68 -3.58
CA GLN A 90 -4.28 7.46 -4.75
C GLN A 90 -4.13 8.95 -4.48
N MET A 91 -4.38 9.33 -3.22
CA MET A 91 -4.55 10.71 -2.83
C MET A 91 -4.20 10.91 -1.36
N VAL A 92 -3.56 12.03 -1.06
CA VAL A 92 -3.34 12.51 0.31
C VAL A 92 -4.03 13.85 0.45
N GLU A 93 -4.88 13.98 1.47
CA GLU A 93 -5.40 15.26 1.93
C GLU A 93 -4.57 15.74 3.11
N PHE A 94 -4.18 17.01 3.09
CA PHE A 94 -3.41 17.62 4.16
C PHE A 94 -3.85 19.07 4.36
N ILE A 95 -3.93 19.52 5.61
CA ILE A 95 -4.38 20.88 5.95
C ILE A 95 -3.17 21.82 6.08
N ALA A 96 -3.11 22.85 5.23
CA ALA A 96 -2.07 23.87 5.26
C ALA A 96 -2.27 24.85 6.43
N ASN A 97 -1.85 24.43 7.62
CA ASN A 97 -2.04 25.18 8.88
C ASN A 97 -0.84 26.05 9.29
N ASP A 98 0.26 26.04 8.54
CA ASP A 98 1.46 26.83 8.85
C ASP A 98 2.23 27.17 7.56
N THR A 99 3.08 28.19 7.66
CA THR A 99 4.11 28.62 6.71
C THR A 99 5.42 27.85 6.84
N LEU A 100 5.64 27.14 7.96
CA LEU A 100 6.81 26.28 8.11
C LEU A 100 6.78 25.11 7.10
N PRO A 101 7.94 24.73 6.53
CA PRO A 101 7.99 23.59 5.62
C PRO A 101 7.47 22.31 6.25
N GLN A 102 6.58 21.60 5.55
CA GLN A 102 6.00 20.34 6.02
C GLN A 102 6.12 19.24 4.98
N ASN A 103 6.44 18.03 5.45
CA ASN A 103 6.50 16.86 4.61
C ASN A 103 5.10 16.30 4.40
N ILE A 104 4.73 16.05 3.14
CA ILE A 104 3.59 15.21 2.81
C ILE A 104 4.10 13.77 2.78
N HIS A 105 3.63 12.97 3.73
CA HIS A 105 4.03 11.59 3.87
C HIS A 105 3.11 10.70 3.03
N ILE A 106 3.73 9.84 2.23
CA ILE A 106 3.05 8.92 1.34
C ILE A 106 3.48 7.49 1.65
N TRP A 107 2.54 6.55 1.50
CA TRP A 107 2.76 5.14 1.80
C TRP A 107 1.90 4.25 0.92
N ARG A 108 2.46 3.17 0.37
CA ARG A 108 1.75 2.27 -0.57
C ARG A 108 0.64 1.43 0.07
N TYR A 109 0.96 0.71 1.15
CA TYR A 109 0.05 -0.20 1.85
C TYR A 109 -0.70 0.41 3.05
N SER A 110 -1.71 -0.30 3.58
CA SER A 110 -2.40 0.02 4.85
C SER A 110 -1.41 0.13 6.04
N LYS A 111 -1.80 0.81 7.13
CA LYS A 111 -0.95 0.96 8.33
C LYS A 111 -0.57 -0.40 8.96
N SER A 112 -1.41 -1.41 8.79
CA SER A 112 -1.14 -2.75 9.31
C SER A 112 -0.04 -3.51 8.55
N CYS A 113 0.28 -3.06 7.32
CA CYS A 113 1.30 -3.64 6.46
C CYS A 113 2.70 -3.05 6.64
N ASN A 114 2.98 -2.37 7.76
CA ASN A 114 4.32 -1.84 8.02
C ASN A 114 5.37 -2.98 7.92
N ASP A 115 6.40 -2.77 7.11
CA ASP A 115 7.51 -3.71 6.84
C ASP A 115 7.16 -4.97 6.02
N TRP A 116 6.05 -4.95 5.29
CA TRP A 116 5.62 -6.10 4.49
C TRP A 116 6.34 -6.25 3.15
N TYR A 117 7.23 -5.31 2.83
CA TYR A 117 7.99 -5.26 1.57
C TYR A 117 8.72 -6.59 1.31
N TYR A 118 8.33 -7.28 0.25
CA TYR A 118 8.95 -8.55 -0.12
C TYR A 118 10.43 -8.37 -0.49
N HIS A 119 10.80 -7.22 -1.07
CA HIS A 119 12.15 -6.91 -1.54
C HIS A 119 13.20 -6.79 -0.44
N GLN A 120 12.78 -6.52 0.79
CA GLN A 120 13.69 -6.45 1.94
C GLN A 120 14.39 -7.79 2.18
N LYS A 121 15.68 -7.77 2.54
CA LYS A 121 16.41 -8.99 2.89
C LYS A 121 15.86 -9.57 4.20
N TYR A 122 15.44 -10.83 4.17
CA TYR A 122 14.96 -11.55 5.35
C TYR A 122 15.60 -12.93 5.51
N LYS A 123 15.66 -13.40 6.76
CA LYS A 123 16.01 -14.79 7.08
C LYS A 123 14.73 -15.60 7.29
N ILE A 124 14.78 -16.88 6.97
CA ILE A 124 13.66 -17.80 7.17
C ILE A 124 13.88 -18.71 8.37
N ALA A 125 12.80 -19.12 9.01
CA ALA A 125 12.78 -20.12 10.07
C ALA A 125 11.94 -21.32 9.64
N ASN A 126 12.35 -22.51 10.10
CA ASN A 126 11.51 -23.70 9.98
C ASN A 126 10.44 -23.69 11.07
N LEU A 127 9.28 -24.25 10.77
CA LEU A 127 8.25 -24.51 11.77
C LEU A 127 8.67 -25.70 12.63
N SER A 128 8.53 -25.55 13.95
CA SER A 128 8.66 -26.68 14.87
C SER A 128 7.37 -27.46 14.80
N ILE A 129 7.41 -28.65 14.19
CA ILE A 129 6.24 -29.53 14.12
C ILE A 129 6.54 -30.73 15.00
N LYS A 130 5.86 -30.76 16.15
CA LYS A 130 5.75 -31.94 17.02
C LYS A 130 4.44 -32.67 16.70
N ASP A 131 4.01 -33.60 17.55
CA ASP A 131 2.76 -34.36 17.40
C ASP A 131 1.51 -33.47 17.35
N THR A 132 1.57 -32.25 17.86
CA THR A 132 0.49 -31.26 17.80
C THR A 132 1.05 -29.87 17.55
N ILE A 133 0.44 -29.14 16.60
CA ILE A 133 0.84 -27.78 16.24
C ILE A 133 0.34 -26.81 17.30
N ARG A 134 1.23 -26.01 17.88
CA ARG A 134 0.84 -24.99 18.85
C ARG A 134 0.44 -23.71 18.13
N LYS A 135 -0.65 -23.07 18.57
CA LYS A 135 -1.07 -21.76 18.06
C LYS A 135 0.06 -20.73 18.07
N SER A 136 0.82 -20.66 19.16
CA SER A 136 1.97 -19.76 19.28
C SER A 136 3.06 -19.97 18.23
N GLU A 137 3.22 -21.19 17.69
CA GLU A 137 4.20 -21.48 16.64
C GLU A 137 3.77 -20.93 15.28
N MET A 138 2.47 -20.71 15.07
CA MET A 138 1.93 -20.13 13.83
C MET A 138 2.01 -18.60 13.82
N VAL A 139 2.07 -17.95 14.98
CA VAL A 139 2.17 -16.49 15.05
C VAL A 139 3.46 -16.00 14.41
N GLY A 140 3.35 -15.02 13.53
CA GLY A 140 4.48 -14.37 12.85
C GLY A 140 4.19 -14.01 11.40
N THR A 141 5.23 -13.48 10.75
CA THR A 141 5.17 -13.08 9.34
C THR A 141 5.67 -14.22 8.45
N TYR A 142 4.99 -14.42 7.34
CA TYR A 142 5.28 -15.42 6.33
C TYR A 142 5.39 -14.74 4.97
N LYS A 143 6.35 -15.16 4.16
CA LYS A 143 6.53 -14.65 2.80
C LYS A 143 6.52 -15.81 1.80
N CYS A 144 5.81 -15.64 0.70
CA CYS A 144 5.77 -16.56 -0.44
C CYS A 144 6.19 -15.81 -1.70
N LYS A 145 7.01 -16.46 -2.52
CA LYS A 145 7.20 -16.04 -3.91
C LYS A 145 6.91 -17.21 -4.80
N TRP A 146 6.00 -16.98 -5.73
CA TRP A 146 5.61 -17.97 -6.70
C TRP A 146 5.86 -17.46 -8.11
N LYS A 147 6.27 -18.37 -8.96
CA LYS A 147 6.40 -18.14 -10.39
C LYS A 147 5.90 -19.39 -11.09
N LYS A 148 4.91 -19.24 -11.98
CA LYS A 148 4.45 -20.35 -12.80
C LYS A 148 5.60 -20.80 -13.70
N LYS A 149 6.07 -22.02 -13.51
CA LYS A 149 6.93 -22.72 -14.48
C LYS A 149 5.96 -23.29 -15.53
N ASP A 150 6.31 -23.22 -16.81
CA ASP A 150 5.51 -23.79 -17.91
C ASP A 150 4.28 -22.98 -18.36
N SER A 151 4.46 -21.66 -18.44
CA SER A 151 3.53 -20.76 -19.11
C SER A 151 4.33 -19.98 -20.14
N ASP A 152 3.77 -19.78 -21.35
CA ASP A 152 4.35 -18.90 -22.38
C ASP A 152 4.55 -17.45 -21.87
N TYR A 153 3.98 -17.15 -20.69
CA TYR A 153 3.98 -15.85 -20.03
C TYR A 153 4.43 -15.95 -18.56
N SER A 154 5.15 -14.94 -18.08
CA SER A 154 5.59 -14.90 -16.68
C SER A 154 4.45 -14.47 -15.76
N VAL A 155 3.77 -15.43 -15.12
CA VAL A 155 2.93 -15.14 -13.95
C VAL A 155 3.79 -15.24 -12.70
N THR A 156 3.87 -14.15 -11.94
CA THR A 156 4.60 -14.10 -10.67
C THR A 156 3.71 -13.55 -9.57
N SER A 157 3.92 -14.04 -8.36
CA SER A 157 3.29 -13.52 -7.14
C SER A 157 4.34 -13.36 -6.05
N ALA A 158 4.18 -12.29 -5.28
CA ALA A 158 4.87 -12.03 -4.03
C ALA A 158 3.83 -11.76 -2.95
N ALA A 159 3.65 -12.71 -2.05
CA ALA A 159 2.68 -12.61 -0.97
C ALA A 159 3.37 -12.48 0.38
N THR A 160 2.83 -11.63 1.24
CA THR A 160 3.18 -11.52 2.66
C THR A 160 1.92 -11.78 3.47
N MET A 161 2.01 -12.69 4.44
CA MET A 161 0.93 -13.01 5.36
C MET A 161 1.42 -12.86 6.79
N LYS A 162 0.60 -12.27 7.66
CA LYS A 162 0.86 -12.16 9.09
C LYS A 162 -0.22 -12.89 9.86
N ILE A 163 0.20 -13.82 10.69
CA ILE A 163 -0.66 -14.52 11.65
C ILE A 163 -0.48 -13.84 13.01
N ASN A 164 -1.53 -13.22 13.52
CA ASN A 164 -1.51 -12.46 14.77
C ASN A 164 -1.89 -13.35 15.97
N ALA A 165 -1.38 -13.01 17.14
CA ALA A 165 -1.63 -13.77 18.37
C ALA A 165 -3.07 -13.63 18.89
N ASP A 166 -3.78 -12.58 18.49
CA ASP A 166 -5.18 -12.30 18.84
C ASP A 166 -6.19 -13.17 18.07
N GLY A 167 -5.73 -14.05 17.18
CA GLY A 167 -6.58 -14.91 16.36
C GLY A 167 -6.92 -14.32 15.00
N THR A 168 -6.40 -13.15 14.65
CA THR A 168 -6.56 -12.55 13.32
C THR A 168 -5.40 -12.87 12.39
N PHE A 169 -5.64 -12.80 11.09
CA PHE A 169 -4.59 -12.81 10.08
C PHE A 169 -4.82 -11.69 9.08
N GLU A 170 -3.74 -11.32 8.41
CA GLU A 170 -3.73 -10.37 7.31
C GLU A 170 -2.85 -10.98 6.20
N LEU A 171 -3.22 -10.79 4.94
CA LEU A 171 -2.51 -11.30 3.77
C LEU A 171 -2.57 -10.25 2.68
N ILE A 172 -1.40 -9.94 2.11
CA ILE A 172 -1.28 -9.21 0.86
C ILE A 172 -0.64 -10.13 -0.18
N ASP A 173 -1.15 -10.11 -1.40
CA ASP A 173 -0.58 -10.84 -2.53
C ASP A 173 -0.48 -9.90 -3.72
N GLU A 174 0.73 -9.59 -4.14
CA GLU A 174 1.01 -8.81 -5.32
C GLU A 174 1.36 -9.74 -6.46
N TRP A 175 0.58 -9.68 -7.53
CA TRP A 175 0.76 -10.56 -8.66
C TRP A 175 0.87 -9.78 -9.96
N VAL A 176 1.62 -10.37 -10.88
CA VAL A 176 1.79 -9.88 -12.25
C VAL A 176 1.39 -11.02 -13.15
N SER A 177 0.44 -10.76 -14.04
CA SER A 177 0.04 -11.69 -15.08
C SER A 177 -0.10 -10.92 -16.38
N TRP A 178 0.63 -11.34 -17.42
CA TRP A 178 0.71 -10.57 -18.68
C TRP A 178 1.25 -9.16 -18.40
N ASP A 179 0.46 -8.13 -18.71
CA ASP A 179 0.72 -6.73 -18.41
C ASP A 179 -0.24 -6.18 -17.32
N ILE A 180 -0.95 -7.09 -16.64
CA ILE A 180 -1.87 -6.75 -15.56
C ILE A 180 -1.15 -6.93 -14.23
N PHE A 181 -1.10 -5.84 -13.49
CA PHE A 181 -0.67 -5.83 -12.10
C PHE A 181 -1.90 -5.97 -11.22
N GLY A 182 -1.77 -6.84 -10.23
CA GLY A 182 -2.81 -7.25 -9.32
C GLY A 182 -2.31 -7.14 -7.89
N THR A 183 -3.19 -6.75 -6.97
CA THR A 183 -2.88 -6.81 -5.56
C THR A 183 -4.14 -7.11 -4.80
N THR A 184 -4.06 -8.13 -3.96
CA THR A 184 -5.15 -8.56 -3.11
C THR A 184 -4.76 -8.31 -1.67
N TYR A 185 -5.69 -7.81 -0.86
CA TYR A 185 -5.52 -7.75 0.57
C TYR A 185 -6.71 -8.40 1.25
N HIS A 186 -6.44 -9.34 2.14
CA HIS A 186 -7.46 -9.99 2.95
C HIS A 186 -7.07 -9.95 4.42
N ALA A 187 -8.07 -9.75 5.26
CA ALA A 187 -7.95 -9.92 6.71
C ALA A 187 -9.05 -10.86 7.19
N GLY A 188 -8.83 -11.50 8.32
CA GLY A 188 -9.79 -12.46 8.84
C GLY A 188 -9.36 -13.12 10.13
N ASN A 189 -10.00 -14.23 10.46
CA ASN A 189 -9.68 -15.04 11.62
C ASN A 189 -8.98 -16.33 11.21
N TRP A 190 -8.17 -16.90 12.11
CA TRP A 190 -7.51 -18.17 11.87
C TRP A 190 -7.71 -19.19 12.98
N GLU A 191 -7.67 -20.46 12.58
CA GLU A 191 -7.71 -21.62 13.47
C GLU A 191 -6.80 -22.73 12.95
N ILE A 192 -6.52 -23.71 13.80
CA ILE A 192 -5.78 -24.93 13.42
C ILE A 192 -6.74 -26.11 13.56
N LYS A 193 -6.84 -26.91 12.50
CA LYS A 193 -7.50 -28.21 12.52
C LYS A 193 -6.50 -29.27 12.07
N GLN A 194 -6.14 -30.18 12.98
CA GLN A 194 -5.12 -31.21 12.75
C GLN A 194 -3.79 -30.62 12.27
N ASP A 195 -3.40 -30.87 11.02
CA ASP A 195 -2.17 -30.38 10.40
C ASP A 195 -2.40 -29.17 9.46
N THR A 196 -3.59 -28.58 9.51
CA THR A 196 -4.02 -27.52 8.61
C THR A 196 -4.29 -26.21 9.38
N LEU A 197 -3.67 -25.13 8.92
CA LEU A 197 -4.03 -23.76 9.29
C LEU A 197 -5.16 -23.29 8.37
N ILE A 198 -6.27 -22.86 8.95
CA ILE A 198 -7.44 -22.37 8.23
C ILE A 198 -7.58 -20.88 8.54
N CYS A 199 -7.57 -20.06 7.50
CA CYS A 199 -7.70 -18.62 7.57
C CYS A 199 -8.99 -18.21 6.86
N LYS A 200 -10.03 -17.85 7.60
CA LYS A 200 -11.33 -17.41 7.06
C LYS A 200 -11.33 -15.89 6.94
N VAL A 201 -11.48 -15.39 5.72
CA VAL A 201 -11.55 -13.95 5.47
C VAL A 201 -12.81 -13.38 6.12
N VAL A 202 -12.65 -12.23 6.80
CA VAL A 202 -13.71 -11.47 7.44
C VAL A 202 -13.62 -10.04 6.89
N PRO A 203 -14.48 -9.68 5.93
CA PRO A 203 -14.50 -8.37 5.27
C PRO A 203 -14.45 -7.16 6.21
N GLU A 204 -15.06 -7.28 7.39
CA GLU A 204 -15.12 -6.23 8.41
C GLU A 204 -13.77 -5.99 9.09
N LEU A 205 -12.84 -6.95 9.02
CA LEU A 205 -11.47 -6.81 9.54
C LEU A 205 -10.50 -6.18 8.52
N MET A 206 -10.94 -5.97 7.28
CA MET A 206 -10.11 -5.29 6.27
C MET A 206 -9.99 -3.80 6.60
N PRO A 207 -8.81 -3.18 6.42
CA PRO A 207 -8.58 -1.79 6.81
C PRO A 207 -9.44 -0.83 5.98
N SER A 208 -9.75 0.31 6.57
CA SER A 208 -10.40 1.42 5.85
C SER A 208 -9.51 1.89 4.68
N THR A 209 -10.12 2.21 3.55
CA THR A 209 -9.45 2.91 2.43
C THR A 209 -9.08 4.35 2.77
N VAL A 210 -9.63 4.91 3.85
CA VAL A 210 -9.34 6.27 4.35
C VAL A 210 -8.66 6.15 5.71
N GLN A 211 -7.42 6.62 5.82
CA GLN A 211 -6.61 6.46 7.03
C GLN A 211 -5.88 7.75 7.38
N GLU A 212 -6.09 8.26 8.60
CA GLU A 212 -5.22 9.28 9.18
C GLU A 212 -4.02 8.58 9.83
N ARG A 213 -2.83 8.80 9.26
CA ARG A 213 -1.58 8.18 9.76
C ARG A 213 -0.63 9.18 10.37
N TYR A 214 -0.62 10.38 9.81
CA TYR A 214 0.17 11.50 10.28
C TYR A 214 -0.80 12.59 10.70
N PRO A 215 -0.51 13.34 11.77
CA PRO A 215 -1.39 14.39 12.24
C PRO A 215 -1.80 15.34 11.11
N GLY A 216 -3.11 15.45 10.84
CA GLY A 216 -3.64 16.33 9.79
C GLY A 216 -3.40 15.85 8.36
N GLN A 217 -2.95 14.61 8.15
CA GLN A 217 -2.83 13.96 6.83
C GLN A 217 -3.72 12.73 6.74
N VAL A 218 -4.61 12.75 5.75
CA VAL A 218 -5.52 11.64 5.44
C VAL A 218 -5.10 11.00 4.13
N LEU A 219 -4.74 9.72 4.17
CA LEU A 219 -4.39 8.93 3.00
C LEU A 219 -5.63 8.19 2.49
N HIS A 220 -5.88 8.29 1.19
CA HIS A 220 -6.94 7.59 0.49
C HIS A 220 -6.31 6.52 -0.42
N PHE A 221 -6.55 5.26 -0.10
CA PHE A 221 -6.13 4.10 -0.86
C PHE A 221 -7.15 3.79 -1.94
N VAL A 222 -6.68 3.60 -3.18
CA VAL A 222 -7.51 3.03 -4.24
C VAL A 222 -7.12 1.58 -4.41
N TRP A 223 -8.13 0.75 -4.27
CA TRP A 223 -8.05 -0.67 -4.51
C TRP A 223 -9.04 -0.96 -5.63
N ALA A 224 -8.52 -1.26 -6.82
CA ALA A 224 -9.37 -1.62 -7.93
C ALA A 224 -10.26 -2.80 -7.53
N ASN A 225 -11.58 -2.66 -7.74
CA ASN A 225 -12.59 -3.64 -7.39
C ASN A 225 -12.69 -3.99 -5.89
N PHE A 226 -12.13 -3.23 -4.95
CA PHE A 226 -12.13 -3.68 -3.55
C PHE A 226 -13.51 -3.76 -2.90
N GLU A 227 -14.38 -2.78 -3.12
CA GLU A 227 -15.73 -2.87 -2.55
C GLU A 227 -16.51 -4.01 -3.20
N ASP A 228 -16.31 -4.26 -4.50
CA ASP A 228 -16.91 -5.37 -5.22
C ASP A 228 -16.35 -6.72 -4.73
N ASP A 229 -15.03 -6.85 -4.60
CA ASP A 229 -14.33 -8.02 -4.07
C ASP A 229 -14.76 -8.29 -2.63
N LYS A 230 -14.85 -7.24 -1.81
CA LYS A 230 -15.33 -7.32 -0.43
C LYS A 230 -16.75 -7.84 -0.39
N GLN A 231 -17.63 -7.33 -1.24
CA GLN A 231 -19.02 -7.79 -1.37
C GLN A 231 -19.08 -9.26 -1.83
N CYS A 232 -18.34 -9.63 -2.87
CA CYS A 232 -18.24 -11.02 -3.34
C CYS A 232 -17.74 -11.95 -2.23
N ILE A 233 -16.75 -11.53 -1.44
CA ILE A 233 -16.23 -12.31 -0.30
C ILE A 233 -17.28 -12.43 0.82
N MET A 234 -18.10 -11.39 1.06
CA MET A 234 -19.22 -11.47 2.02
C MET A 234 -20.26 -12.50 1.57
N GLU A 235 -20.53 -12.58 0.27
CA GLU A 235 -21.54 -13.47 -0.32
C GLU A 235 -21.05 -14.93 -0.42
N GLU A 236 -19.85 -15.15 -0.95
CA GLU A 236 -19.33 -16.49 -1.26
C GLU A 236 -18.50 -17.09 -0.12
N GLY A 237 -17.94 -16.25 0.73
CA GLY A 237 -17.02 -16.65 1.80
C GLY A 237 -15.66 -17.10 1.26
N LYS A 238 -14.60 -16.35 1.59
CA LYS A 238 -13.23 -16.76 1.24
C LYS A 238 -12.53 -17.47 2.40
N VAL A 239 -11.95 -18.64 2.13
CA VAL A 239 -11.15 -19.40 3.09
C VAL A 239 -9.83 -19.80 2.44
N TYR A 240 -8.73 -19.53 3.14
CA TYR A 240 -7.43 -20.09 2.82
C TYR A 240 -7.15 -21.29 3.71
N LYS A 241 -6.64 -22.36 3.12
CA LYS A 241 -6.21 -23.56 3.84
C LYS A 241 -4.74 -23.80 3.54
N PHE A 242 -3.98 -24.05 4.59
CA PHE A 242 -2.55 -24.31 4.48
C PHE A 242 -2.17 -25.57 5.25
N LEU A 243 -1.54 -26.51 4.55
CA LEU A 243 -0.87 -27.64 5.20
C LEU A 243 0.37 -27.12 5.91
N VAL A 244 0.42 -27.34 7.22
CA VAL A 244 1.55 -26.94 8.06
C VAL A 244 2.65 -27.98 7.93
N ARG A 245 3.80 -27.57 7.41
CA ARG A 245 4.99 -28.42 7.20
C ARG A 245 6.24 -27.75 7.74
N LYS A 246 7.28 -28.54 8.05
CA LYS A 246 8.51 -28.03 8.67
C LYS A 246 9.12 -26.85 7.89
N LYS A 247 8.97 -26.87 6.55
CA LYS A 247 9.49 -25.85 5.64
C LYS A 247 8.61 -24.60 5.52
N GLY A 248 7.38 -24.60 6.04
CA GLY A 248 6.43 -23.50 5.90
C GLY A 248 4.98 -23.96 5.76
N LEU A 249 4.12 -23.03 5.37
CA LEU A 249 2.69 -23.25 5.13
C LEU A 249 2.47 -23.47 3.62
N ILE A 250 1.93 -24.62 3.24
CA ILE A 250 1.66 -24.97 1.84
C ILE A 250 0.19 -24.73 1.54
N GLN A 251 -0.13 -23.79 0.66
CA GLN A 251 -1.52 -23.51 0.29
C GLN A 251 -2.12 -24.71 -0.46
N THR A 252 -3.29 -25.19 -0.05
CA THR A 252 -3.86 -26.44 -0.59
C THR A 252 -4.43 -26.29 -1.98
N ASP A 253 -4.93 -25.10 -2.31
CA ASP A 253 -5.71 -24.87 -3.53
C ASP A 253 -4.83 -24.45 -4.72
N ILE A 254 -3.55 -24.16 -4.46
CA ILE A 254 -2.60 -23.73 -5.49
C ILE A 254 -1.27 -24.47 -5.27
N GLN A 255 -0.91 -25.30 -6.25
CA GLN A 255 0.33 -26.07 -6.21
C GLN A 255 1.55 -25.13 -6.13
N ASP A 256 2.54 -25.52 -5.33
CA ASP A 256 3.83 -24.85 -5.14
C ASP A 256 3.83 -23.47 -4.44
N TYR A 257 2.70 -23.02 -3.88
CA TYR A 257 2.69 -21.86 -2.96
C TYR A 257 3.15 -22.29 -1.56
N ILE A 258 4.40 -21.94 -1.22
CA ILE A 258 4.97 -22.21 0.10
C ILE A 258 5.32 -20.90 0.80
N TYR A 259 4.54 -20.57 1.82
CA TYR A 259 4.74 -19.43 2.70
C TYR A 259 5.78 -19.79 3.76
N LYS A 260 6.95 -19.17 3.67
CA LYS A 260 8.07 -19.41 4.59
C LYS A 260 8.01 -18.43 5.76
N LYS A 261 8.16 -18.94 6.98
CA LYS A 261 8.16 -18.09 8.18
C LYS A 261 9.41 -17.21 8.19
N VAL A 262 9.24 -15.92 8.39
CA VAL A 262 10.33 -14.96 8.59
C VAL A 262 10.87 -15.12 10.02
N LYS A 263 12.20 -15.09 10.15
CA LYS A 263 12.86 -15.10 11.45
C LYS A 263 12.79 -13.69 12.05
N ASN A 264 12.12 -13.55 13.19
CA ASN A 264 12.21 -12.33 14.00
C ASN A 264 13.66 -12.20 14.50
N TRP A 265 14.24 -11.02 14.35
CA TRP A 265 15.61 -10.72 14.80
C TRP A 265 15.64 -10.54 16.30
#